data_AF-A0A136Q4D3-F1
#
_entry.id   AF-A0A136Q4D3-F1
#
_cell.length_a   1.000
_cell.length_b   1.000
_cell.length_c   1.000
_cell.angle_alpha   90.00
_cell.angle_beta   90.00
_cell.angle_gamma   90.00
#
_symmetry.space_group_name_H-M   'P 1'
#
loop_
_entity.id
_entity.type
_entity.pdbx_description
1 polymer ?
#
loop_
_entity_poly.entity_id
_entity_poly.type
_entity_poly.pdbx_seq_one_letter_code
_entity_poly.pdbx_strand_id
1 'polypeptide(L)'
;MANKTVIDLLEDFSFRHAKIDQENERRMKSDAQIMGLEEKKRALLAEKLKRAFLAEDATGFDAEIMELERRQEEIARKKGLMVPYACAACRDTGLVGRKYCTCFLREVYQTIYGAVDVDTVAECFGRADMSVFDGKKELAMGRTQRSLAELAYGICKKYVDSFPQTPRLNLLLRGKAGLGKSYLLRCIAAAAREKGVDVCLIRAGELFGAFFRHRMGEEMPLSFLQDAQLLLIDDLGTEPMTQNVTTEYLFDLLNRRIEAGRHTAVATNVEDLQARYGERISSRLESRECAVLMLDGEDLRLRRA
;
A
#
# COMPACT_ATOMS: atom_id res chain seq x y z
N MET A 1 17.28 6.40 -17.42
CA MET A 1 17.58 5.91 -16.06
C MET A 1 17.15 4.46 -16.03
N ALA A 2 18.00 3.55 -15.56
CA ALA A 2 17.61 2.13 -15.45
C ALA A 2 16.37 2.03 -14.54
N ASN A 3 15.39 1.21 -14.93
CA ASN A 3 14.24 0.92 -14.07
C ASN A 3 14.77 0.21 -12.82
N LYS A 4 14.53 0.76 -11.63
CA LYS A 4 14.93 0.12 -10.37
C LYS A 4 14.17 -1.20 -10.19
N THR A 5 14.88 -2.22 -9.73
CA THR A 5 14.35 -3.52 -9.34
C THR A 5 13.88 -3.51 -7.88
N VAL A 6 13.23 -4.59 -7.44
CA VAL A 6 12.88 -4.78 -6.03
C VAL A 6 14.14 -4.89 -5.16
N ILE A 7 15.20 -5.50 -5.69
CA ILE A 7 16.48 -5.67 -4.99
C ILE A 7 17.13 -4.30 -4.78
N ASP A 8 17.16 -3.45 -5.80
CA ASP A 8 17.70 -2.08 -5.69
C ASP A 8 16.96 -1.29 -4.59
N LEU A 9 15.64 -1.45 -4.48
CA LEU A 9 14.86 -0.81 -3.40
C LEU A 9 15.21 -1.38 -2.03
N LEU A 10 15.45 -2.69 -1.89
CA LEU A 10 15.88 -3.27 -0.60
C LEU A 10 17.26 -2.77 -0.18
N GLU A 11 18.16 -2.59 -1.13
CA GLU A 11 19.47 -1.98 -0.89
C GLU A 11 19.34 -0.52 -0.45
N ASP A 12 18.45 0.26 -1.08
CA ASP A 12 18.16 1.64 -0.66
C ASP A 12 17.66 1.72 0.79
N PHE A 13 16.75 0.82 1.19
CA PHE A 13 16.27 0.74 2.58
C PHE A 13 17.40 0.37 3.54
N SER A 14 18.19 -0.65 3.20
CA SER A 14 19.35 -1.07 4.00
C SER A 14 20.35 0.09 4.19
N PHE A 15 20.58 0.90 3.15
CA PHE A 15 21.41 2.09 3.23
C PHE A 15 20.81 3.19 4.12
N ARG A 16 19.50 3.44 4.04
CA ARG A 16 18.80 4.39 4.94
C ARG A 16 18.96 3.99 6.40
N HIS A 17 18.73 2.71 6.69
CA HIS A 17 18.90 2.15 8.03
C HIS A 17 20.34 2.33 8.55
N ALA A 18 21.33 1.86 7.78
CA ALA A 18 22.74 1.96 8.15
C ALA A 18 23.19 3.41 8.41
N LYS A 19 22.68 4.37 7.63
CA LYS A 19 22.98 5.79 7.80
C LYS A 19 22.44 6.34 9.12
N ILE A 20 21.21 5.98 9.50
CA ILE A 20 20.62 6.40 10.78
C ILE A 20 21.35 5.75 11.95
N ASP A 21 21.68 4.46 11.84
CA ASP A 21 22.44 3.73 12.86
C ASP A 21 23.83 4.34 13.09
N GLN A 22 24.56 4.62 12.01
CA GLN A 22 25.87 5.26 12.11
C GLN A 22 25.79 6.66 12.78
N GLU A 23 24.76 7.45 12.45
CA GLU A 23 24.56 8.76 13.06
C GLU A 23 24.18 8.64 14.54
N ASN A 24 23.33 7.68 14.91
CA ASN A 24 22.97 7.40 16.30
C ASN A 24 24.20 6.97 17.10
N GLU A 25 25.01 6.05 16.59
CA GLU A 25 26.27 5.65 17.23
C GLU A 25 27.22 6.83 17.44
N ARG A 26 27.36 7.70 16.43
CA ARG A 26 28.21 8.88 16.51
C ARG A 26 27.75 9.82 17.63
N ARG A 27 26.45 10.09 17.74
CA ARG A 27 25.87 10.94 18.79
C ARG A 27 25.99 10.30 20.16
N MET A 28 25.79 8.99 20.26
CA MET A 28 25.96 8.24 21.51
C MET A 28 27.42 8.28 22.01
N LYS A 29 28.40 8.16 21.12
CA LYS A 29 29.84 8.27 21.46
C LYS A 29 30.24 9.64 21.99
N SER A 30 29.49 10.70 21.70
CA SER A 30 29.75 12.03 22.25
C SER A 30 29.29 12.20 23.71
N ASP A 31 28.54 11.25 24.27
CA ASP A 31 28.02 11.33 25.63
C ASP A 31 28.86 10.53 26.62
N ALA A 32 29.41 11.21 27.64
CA ALA A 32 30.30 10.59 28.63
C ALA A 32 29.62 9.48 29.45
N GLN A 33 28.32 9.59 29.76
CA GLN A 33 27.62 8.56 30.53
C GLN A 33 27.42 7.30 29.69
N ILE A 34 27.06 7.45 28.41
CA ILE A 34 26.92 6.33 27.48
C ILE A 34 28.28 5.65 27.23
N MET A 35 29.34 6.44 27.04
CA MET A 35 30.71 5.91 26.90
C MET A 35 31.16 5.10 28.11
N GLY A 36 30.88 5.57 29.34
CA GLY A 36 31.19 4.79 30.54
C GLY A 36 30.41 3.48 30.65
N LEU A 37 29.20 3.39 30.09
CA LEU A 37 28.45 2.13 29.99
C LEU A 37 29.00 1.23 28.88
N GLU A 38 29.46 1.81 27.77
CA GLU A 38 30.05 1.10 26.63
C GLU A 38 31.37 0.40 27.04
N GLU A 39 32.20 1.06 27.85
CA GLU A 39 33.41 0.46 28.41
C GLU A 39 33.10 -0.74 29.32
N LYS A 40 32.08 -0.62 30.18
CA LYS A 40 31.62 -1.74 31.02
C LYS A 40 31.10 -2.91 30.19
N LYS A 41 30.34 -2.62 29.13
CA LYS A 41 29.82 -3.62 28.19
C LYS A 41 30.97 -4.37 27.50
N ARG A 42 31.99 -3.65 27.01
CA ARG A 42 33.18 -4.25 26.38
C ARG A 42 33.94 -5.15 27.35
N ALA A 43 34.11 -4.73 28.60
CA ALA A 43 34.75 -5.54 29.63
C ALA A 43 33.98 -6.84 29.91
N LEU A 44 32.65 -6.77 30.02
CA LEU A 44 31.79 -7.95 30.21
C LEU A 44 31.83 -8.90 29.00
N LEU A 45 31.83 -8.37 27.77
CA LEU A 45 31.94 -9.18 26.55
C LEU A 45 33.29 -9.92 26.49
N ALA A 46 34.39 -9.23 26.83
CA ALA A 46 35.72 -9.85 26.87
C ALA A 46 35.80 -10.97 27.92
N GLU A 47 35.22 -10.75 29.11
CA GLU A 47 35.17 -11.77 30.16
C GLU A 47 34.26 -12.96 29.77
N LYS A 48 33.10 -12.69 29.15
CA LYS A 48 32.22 -13.73 28.60
C LYS A 48 32.95 -14.61 27.58
N LEU A 49 33.67 -14.00 26.64
CA LEU A 49 34.48 -14.70 25.63
C LEU A 49 35.58 -15.55 26.28
N LYS A 50 36.27 -15.01 27.28
CA LYS A 50 37.31 -15.72 28.02
C LYS A 50 36.75 -16.95 28.74
N ARG A 51 35.62 -16.84 29.43
CA ARG A 51 34.98 -17.98 30.11
C ARG A 51 34.47 -19.04 29.14
N ALA A 52 33.85 -18.61 28.05
CA ALA A 52 33.41 -19.52 26.99
C ALA A 52 34.59 -20.30 26.39
N PHE A 53 35.74 -19.65 26.18
CA PHE A 53 36.97 -20.28 25.71
C PHE A 53 37.54 -21.29 26.72
N LEU A 54 37.45 -20.99 28.02
CA LEU A 54 37.89 -21.88 29.11
C LEU A 54 36.88 -22.97 29.48
N ALA A 55 35.76 -23.08 28.77
CA ALA A 55 34.64 -23.97 29.08
C ALA A 55 34.07 -23.77 30.51
N GLU A 56 34.16 -22.54 31.02
CA GLU A 56 33.58 -22.13 32.30
C GLU A 56 32.14 -21.64 32.14
N ASP A 57 31.43 -21.50 33.26
CA ASP A 57 30.08 -20.97 33.27
C ASP A 57 30.06 -19.49 32.85
N ALA A 58 29.39 -19.24 31.72
CA ALA A 58 29.14 -17.93 31.13
C ALA A 58 27.65 -17.54 31.19
N THR A 59 26.85 -18.26 31.97
CA THR A 59 25.46 -17.88 32.22
C THR A 59 25.40 -16.55 33.01
N GLY A 60 24.40 -15.72 32.73
CA GLY A 60 24.21 -14.40 33.36
C GLY A 60 24.82 -13.20 32.62
N PHE A 61 25.91 -13.37 31.87
CA PHE A 61 26.53 -12.27 31.11
C PHE A 61 25.58 -11.65 30.07
N ASP A 62 24.74 -12.47 29.43
CA ASP A 62 23.75 -11.98 28.46
C ASP A 62 22.73 -11.03 29.10
N ALA A 63 22.26 -11.35 30.31
CA ALA A 63 21.32 -10.49 31.03
C ALA A 63 21.96 -9.16 31.44
N GLU A 64 23.23 -9.19 31.88
CA GLU A 64 23.97 -7.97 32.24
C GLU A 64 24.25 -7.08 31.02
N ILE A 65 24.65 -7.68 29.88
CA ILE A 65 24.88 -6.96 28.63
C ILE A 65 23.58 -6.31 28.15
N MET A 66 22.45 -7.04 28.17
CA MET A 66 21.15 -6.50 27.79
C MET A 66 20.72 -5.33 28.69
N GLU A 67 20.96 -5.40 30.01
CA GLU A 67 20.65 -4.29 30.92
C GLU A 67 21.52 -3.06 30.66
N LEU A 68 22.80 -3.23 30.31
CA LEU A 68 23.66 -2.11 29.92
C LEU A 68 23.18 -1.45 28.62
N GLU A 69 22.84 -2.25 27.60
CA GLU A 69 22.29 -1.73 26.33
C GLU A 69 20.98 -0.97 26.55
N ARG A 70 20.08 -1.51 27.39
CA ARG A 70 18.82 -0.84 27.76
C ARG A 70 19.06 0.52 28.42
N ARG A 71 20.04 0.60 29.33
CA ARG A 71 20.43 1.86 30.00
C ARG A 71 21.04 2.86 29.03
N GLN A 72 21.90 2.41 28.12
CA GLN A 72 22.46 3.27 27.07
C GLN A 72 21.34 3.89 26.22
N GLU A 73 20.37 3.08 25.78
CA GLU A 73 19.25 3.55 24.97
C GLU A 73 18.33 4.51 25.75
N GLU A 74 18.04 4.24 27.02
CA GLU A 74 17.28 5.17 27.87
C GLU A 74 17.96 6.54 28.02
N ILE A 75 19.27 6.56 28.25
CA ILE A 75 20.04 7.80 28.35
C ILE A 75 20.03 8.52 27.01
N ALA A 76 20.27 7.81 25.91
CA ALA A 76 20.27 8.37 24.56
C ALA A 76 18.93 9.01 24.22
N ARG A 77 17.82 8.34 24.55
CA ARG A 77 16.46 8.88 24.36
C ARG A 77 16.18 10.10 25.24
N LYS A 78 16.51 10.03 26.54
CA LYS A 78 16.31 11.16 27.48
C LYS A 78 17.08 12.41 27.07
N LYS A 79 18.26 12.24 26.47
CA LYS A 79 19.11 13.33 25.99
C LYS A 79 18.83 13.75 24.54
N GLY A 80 17.86 13.12 23.87
CA GLY A 80 17.53 13.45 22.47
C GLY A 80 18.65 13.14 21.47
N LEU A 81 19.52 12.17 21.78
CA LEU A 81 20.65 11.78 20.94
C LEU A 81 20.22 10.87 19.77
N MET A 82 19.03 10.27 19.84
CA MET A 82 18.50 9.36 18.83
C MET A 82 17.81 10.13 17.71
N VAL A 83 18.28 9.92 16.48
CA VAL A 83 17.57 10.29 15.25
C VAL A 83 16.47 9.26 15.00
N PRO A 84 15.21 9.68 14.79
CA PRO A 84 14.13 8.76 14.47
C PRO A 84 14.33 8.19 13.05
N TYR A 85 14.06 6.89 12.90
CA TYR A 85 13.89 6.27 11.58
C TYR A 85 12.67 6.86 10.87
N ALA A 86 12.68 6.87 9.53
CA ALA A 86 11.55 7.33 8.74
C ALA A 86 10.32 6.42 8.94
N CYS A 87 10.55 5.11 9.02
CA CYS A 87 9.56 4.12 9.39
C CYS A 87 9.91 3.47 10.73
N ALA A 88 9.15 3.80 11.78
CA ALA A 88 9.33 3.19 13.10
C ALA A 88 9.08 1.68 13.13
N ALA A 89 8.22 1.15 12.23
CA ALA A 89 7.83 -0.26 12.21
C ALA A 89 8.96 -1.19 11.75
N CYS A 90 9.63 -0.84 10.64
CA CYS A 90 10.75 -1.62 10.10
C CYS A 90 12.12 -1.02 10.41
N ARG A 91 12.19 0.17 11.04
CA ARG A 91 13.43 0.93 11.25
C ARG A 91 14.20 1.16 9.94
N ASP A 92 13.46 1.50 8.89
CA ASP A 92 13.96 1.71 7.52
C ASP A 92 14.60 0.49 6.85
N THR A 93 14.45 -0.73 7.41
CA THR A 93 14.95 -1.96 6.76
C THR A 93 14.01 -2.49 5.66
N GLY A 94 12.77 -2.00 5.61
CA GLY A 94 11.73 -2.45 4.69
C GLY A 94 11.10 -3.79 5.07
N LEU A 95 11.51 -4.41 6.18
CA LEU A 95 11.03 -5.71 6.65
C LEU A 95 10.50 -5.64 8.09
N VAL A 96 9.41 -6.35 8.35
CA VAL A 96 8.90 -6.62 9.70
C VAL A 96 8.85 -8.14 9.87
N GLY A 97 9.83 -8.69 10.59
CA GLY A 97 10.04 -10.14 10.65
C GLY A 97 10.43 -10.69 9.27
N ARG A 98 9.58 -11.55 8.68
CA ARG A 98 9.77 -12.14 7.35
C ARG A 98 8.86 -11.53 6.27
N LYS A 99 8.12 -10.47 6.60
CA LYS A 99 7.18 -9.82 5.68
C LYS A 99 7.72 -8.45 5.30
N TYR A 100 7.42 -8.03 4.08
CA TYR A 100 7.65 -6.65 3.66
C TYR A 100 6.80 -5.69 4.50
N CYS A 101 7.42 -4.59 4.92
CA CYS A 101 6.72 -3.51 5.60
C CYS A 101 5.87 -2.74 4.58
N THR A 102 4.74 -2.18 5.03
CA THR A 102 3.88 -1.32 4.20
C THR A 102 4.62 -0.11 3.62
N CYS A 103 5.63 0.43 4.30
CA CYS A 103 6.45 1.51 3.74
C CYS A 103 7.26 1.05 2.52
N PHE A 104 7.80 -0.18 2.54
CA PHE A 104 8.52 -0.77 1.41
C PHE A 104 7.57 -1.13 0.27
N LEU A 105 6.43 -1.76 0.58
CA LEU A 105 5.42 -2.10 -0.42
C LEU A 105 4.92 -0.87 -1.18
N ARG A 106 4.68 0.25 -0.48
CA ARG A 106 4.32 1.52 -1.13
C ARG A 106 5.40 2.00 -2.11
N GLU A 107 6.67 1.96 -1.72
CA GLU A 107 7.77 2.39 -2.60
C GLU A 107 7.91 1.46 -3.81
N VAL A 108 7.73 0.15 -3.62
CA VAL A 108 7.63 -0.83 -4.71
C VAL A 108 6.49 -0.46 -5.67
N TYR A 109 5.28 -0.20 -5.17
CA TYR A 109 4.14 0.20 -5.99
C TYR A 109 4.42 1.44 -6.83
N GLN A 110 5.04 2.45 -6.23
CA GLN A 110 5.32 3.72 -6.90
C GLN A 110 6.45 3.59 -7.93
N THR A 111 7.59 3.03 -7.53
CA THR A 111 8.80 3.03 -8.36
C THR A 111 8.75 1.98 -9.47
N ILE A 112 8.18 0.81 -9.20
CA ILE A 112 8.21 -0.33 -10.15
C ILE A 112 6.95 -0.33 -11.03
N TYR A 113 5.78 -0.08 -10.44
CA TYR A 113 4.50 -0.17 -11.14
C TYR A 113 3.92 1.17 -11.55
N GLY A 114 4.53 2.30 -11.17
CA GLY A 114 3.97 3.62 -11.46
C GLY A 114 2.63 3.88 -10.74
N ALA A 115 2.38 3.18 -9.63
CA ALA A 115 1.17 3.37 -8.84
C ALA A 115 1.15 4.78 -8.22
N VAL A 116 -0.04 5.24 -7.87
CA VAL A 116 -0.25 6.52 -7.20
C VAL A 116 0.38 6.48 -5.81
N ASP A 117 1.13 7.53 -5.47
CA ASP A 117 1.57 7.74 -4.09
C ASP A 117 0.36 8.06 -3.21
N VAL A 118 -0.11 7.04 -2.49
CA VAL A 118 -1.26 7.15 -1.58
C VAL A 118 -1.04 8.14 -0.44
N ASP A 119 0.20 8.54 -0.12
CA ASP A 119 0.47 9.54 0.91
C ASP A 119 0.14 10.96 0.44
N THR A 120 0.20 11.19 -0.88
CA THR A 120 -0.14 12.47 -1.51
C THR A 120 -1.63 12.64 -1.81
N VAL A 121 -2.42 11.58 -1.63
CA VAL A 121 -3.87 11.59 -1.87
C VAL A 121 -4.55 12.50 -0.85
N ALA A 122 -5.16 13.58 -1.35
CA ALA A 122 -5.85 14.58 -0.54
C ALA A 122 -7.37 14.34 -0.48
N GLU A 123 -7.91 13.53 -1.39
CA GLU A 123 -9.30 13.13 -1.41
C GLU A 123 -9.62 12.25 -0.20
N CYS A 124 -10.72 12.56 0.49
CA CYS A 124 -11.20 11.76 1.61
C CYS A 124 -12.72 11.90 1.72
N PHE A 125 -13.38 10.93 2.34
CA PHE A 125 -14.83 10.93 2.49
C PHE A 125 -15.37 12.18 3.20
N GLY A 126 -14.59 12.78 4.12
CA GLY A 126 -14.99 13.98 4.85
C GLY A 126 -14.97 15.28 4.03
N ARG A 127 -14.27 15.29 2.89
CA ARG A 127 -14.22 16.43 1.96
C ARG A 127 -15.17 16.28 0.77
N ALA A 128 -15.93 15.19 0.73
CA ALA A 128 -16.86 14.93 -0.35
C ALA A 128 -18.06 15.88 -0.25
N ASP A 129 -18.29 16.67 -1.29
CA ASP A 129 -19.45 17.57 -1.38
C ASP A 129 -20.51 16.94 -2.28
N MET A 130 -21.66 16.56 -1.70
CA MET A 130 -22.77 15.97 -2.45
C MET A 130 -23.58 17.03 -3.21
N SER A 131 -23.43 18.32 -2.89
CA SER A 131 -24.20 19.40 -3.50
C SER A 131 -23.86 19.61 -4.97
N VAL A 132 -22.63 19.24 -5.38
CA VAL A 132 -22.16 19.31 -6.78
C VAL A 132 -22.93 18.37 -7.73
N PHE A 133 -23.53 17.31 -7.18
CA PHE A 133 -24.35 16.37 -7.94
C PHE A 133 -25.78 16.89 -8.10
N ASP A 134 -26.40 16.65 -9.26
CA ASP A 134 -27.78 17.05 -9.51
C ASP A 134 -28.76 16.31 -8.59
N GLY A 135 -29.49 17.06 -7.77
CA GLY A 135 -30.50 16.52 -6.86
C GLY A 135 -31.95 16.70 -7.33
N LYS A 136 -32.19 17.20 -8.55
CA LYS A 136 -33.52 17.57 -9.04
C LYS A 136 -33.94 16.73 -10.26
N LYS A 137 -33.03 16.52 -11.20
CA LYS A 137 -33.29 15.77 -12.44
C LYS A 137 -33.32 14.27 -12.14
N GLU A 138 -34.46 13.64 -12.42
CA GLU A 138 -34.57 12.19 -12.38
C GLU A 138 -33.88 11.57 -13.60
N LEU A 139 -33.07 10.55 -13.34
CA LEU A 139 -32.42 9.72 -14.34
C LEU A 139 -33.34 8.55 -14.72
N ALA A 140 -32.96 7.79 -15.75
CA ALA A 140 -33.77 6.68 -16.27
C ALA A 140 -34.16 5.62 -15.20
N MET A 141 -33.37 5.49 -14.13
CA MET A 141 -33.62 4.59 -13.01
C MET A 141 -34.53 5.16 -11.91
N GLY A 142 -35.18 6.31 -12.13
CA GLY A 142 -36.06 6.95 -11.13
C GLY A 142 -35.30 7.48 -9.92
N ARG A 143 -34.00 7.78 -10.07
CA ARG A 143 -33.15 8.35 -9.03
C ARG A 143 -32.44 9.58 -9.54
N THR A 144 -32.09 10.49 -8.65
CA THR A 144 -31.26 11.64 -8.99
C THR A 144 -29.78 11.26 -9.00
N GLN A 145 -28.97 12.01 -9.74
CA GLN A 145 -27.51 11.84 -9.75
C GLN A 145 -26.93 11.93 -8.33
N ARG A 146 -27.43 12.86 -7.50
CA ARG A 146 -27.03 13.00 -6.10
C ARG A 146 -27.37 11.77 -5.26
N SER A 147 -28.58 11.22 -5.40
CA SER A 147 -28.99 10.02 -4.65
C SER A 147 -28.12 8.80 -4.98
N LEU A 148 -27.76 8.62 -6.26
CA LEU A 148 -26.84 7.57 -6.67
C LEU A 148 -25.43 7.77 -6.10
N ALA A 149 -24.92 9.00 -6.14
CA ALA A 149 -23.64 9.35 -5.54
C ALA A 149 -23.64 9.07 -4.03
N GLU A 150 -24.59 9.62 -3.28
CA GLU A 150 -24.72 9.41 -1.83
C GLU A 150 -24.73 7.93 -1.45
N LEU A 151 -25.45 7.10 -2.20
CA LEU A 151 -25.45 5.65 -2.01
C LEU A 151 -24.06 5.04 -2.24
N ALA A 152 -23.39 5.39 -3.34
CA ALA A 152 -22.05 4.88 -3.64
C ALA A 152 -21.03 5.32 -2.57
N TYR A 153 -21.04 6.60 -2.17
CA TYR A 153 -20.22 7.14 -1.09
C TYR A 153 -20.46 6.39 0.22
N GLY A 154 -21.72 6.19 0.60
CA GLY A 154 -22.08 5.46 1.82
C GLY A 154 -21.57 4.02 1.81
N ILE A 155 -21.66 3.33 0.67
CA ILE A 155 -21.15 1.95 0.52
C ILE A 155 -19.62 1.93 0.57
N CYS A 156 -18.93 2.80 -0.17
CA CYS A 156 -17.47 2.87 -0.17
C CYS A 156 -16.91 3.22 1.22
N LYS A 157 -17.55 4.13 1.95
CA LYS A 157 -17.16 4.46 3.33
C LYS A 157 -17.33 3.26 4.25
N LYS A 158 -18.51 2.62 4.25
CA LYS A 158 -18.77 1.40 5.03
C LYS A 158 -17.81 0.26 4.69
N TYR A 159 -17.44 0.12 3.41
CA TYR A 159 -16.49 -0.88 2.97
C TYR A 159 -15.14 -0.73 3.67
N VAL A 160 -14.59 0.49 3.72
CA VAL A 160 -13.33 0.73 4.45
C VAL A 160 -13.52 0.61 5.96
N ASP A 161 -14.65 1.09 6.49
CA ASP A 161 -14.97 1.01 7.92
C ASP A 161 -14.97 -0.44 8.42
N SER A 162 -15.49 -1.38 7.63
CA SER A 162 -15.55 -2.81 7.94
C SER A 162 -14.32 -3.62 7.54
N PHE A 163 -13.28 -3.01 6.97
CA PHE A 163 -12.09 -3.74 6.49
C PHE A 163 -11.31 -4.42 7.64
N PRO A 164 -10.85 -5.68 7.48
CA PRO A 164 -10.99 -6.54 6.30
C PRO A 164 -12.27 -7.41 6.28
N GLN A 165 -13.10 -7.37 7.32
CA GLN A 165 -14.35 -8.14 7.38
C GLN A 165 -15.51 -7.46 6.61
N THR A 166 -15.36 -7.32 5.29
CA THR A 166 -16.40 -6.73 4.45
C THR A 166 -17.41 -7.79 3.97
N PRO A 167 -18.70 -7.44 3.78
CA PRO A 167 -19.70 -8.37 3.23
C PRO A 167 -19.39 -8.83 1.80
N ARG A 168 -18.66 -7.99 1.05
CA ARG A 168 -18.19 -8.24 -0.30
C ARG A 168 -16.75 -7.77 -0.40
N LEU A 169 -15.86 -8.62 -0.90
CA LEU A 169 -14.44 -8.30 -1.02
C LEU A 169 -14.18 -7.29 -2.14
N ASN A 170 -15.00 -7.34 -3.19
CA ASN A 170 -14.77 -6.59 -4.42
C ASN A 170 -15.80 -5.48 -4.63
N LEU A 171 -15.35 -4.36 -5.18
CA LEU A 171 -16.19 -3.23 -5.62
C LEU A 171 -15.98 -2.97 -7.11
N LEU A 172 -17.06 -2.70 -7.84
CA LEU A 172 -17.01 -2.22 -9.22
C LEU A 172 -17.76 -0.90 -9.31
N LEU A 173 -17.04 0.21 -9.45
CA LEU A 173 -17.59 1.53 -9.71
C LEU A 173 -17.72 1.73 -11.21
N ARG A 174 -18.94 1.89 -11.70
CA ARG A 174 -19.23 1.96 -13.14
C ARG A 174 -20.08 3.17 -13.47
N GLY A 175 -19.82 3.78 -14.62
CA GLY A 175 -20.53 4.96 -15.10
C GLY A 175 -19.67 5.79 -16.05
N LYS A 176 -20.27 6.78 -16.72
CA LYS A 176 -19.56 7.67 -17.65
C LYS A 176 -18.44 8.48 -16.98
N ALA A 177 -17.58 9.10 -17.79
CA ALA A 177 -16.52 9.97 -17.30
C ALA A 177 -17.08 11.13 -16.45
N GLY A 178 -16.28 11.59 -15.48
CA GLY A 178 -16.63 12.79 -14.71
C GLY A 178 -17.63 12.61 -13.57
N LEU A 179 -18.06 11.38 -13.27
CA LEU A 179 -19.05 11.10 -12.22
C LEU A 179 -18.46 10.88 -10.82
N GLY A 180 -17.14 10.99 -10.63
CA GLY A 180 -16.49 10.87 -9.31
C GLY A 180 -16.00 9.48 -8.91
N LYS A 181 -15.93 8.50 -9.83
CA LYS A 181 -15.42 7.15 -9.56
C LYS A 181 -13.97 7.12 -9.06
N SER A 182 -13.07 7.81 -9.76
CA SER A 182 -11.66 7.94 -9.36
C SER A 182 -11.51 8.66 -8.01
N TYR A 183 -12.37 9.64 -7.73
CA TYR A 183 -12.42 10.32 -6.42
C TYR A 183 -12.79 9.34 -5.30
N LEU A 184 -13.78 8.46 -5.53
CA LEU A 184 -14.16 7.42 -4.59
C LEU A 184 -13.04 6.41 -4.33
N LEU A 185 -12.34 5.94 -5.38
CA LEU A 185 -11.18 5.07 -5.21
C LEU A 185 -10.08 5.76 -4.37
N ARG A 186 -9.82 7.04 -4.60
CA ARG A 186 -8.86 7.83 -3.82
C ARG A 186 -9.29 8.00 -2.36
N CYS A 187 -10.58 8.24 -2.10
CA CYS A 187 -11.11 8.26 -0.74
C CYS A 187 -10.93 6.91 -0.02
N ILE A 188 -11.19 5.80 -0.73
CA ILE A 188 -10.94 4.45 -0.22
C ILE A 188 -9.46 4.27 0.12
N ALA A 189 -8.56 4.69 -0.78
CA ALA A 189 -7.12 4.58 -0.60
C ALA A 189 -6.65 5.33 0.65
N ALA A 190 -7.04 6.60 0.80
CA ALA A 190 -6.68 7.43 1.94
C ALA A 190 -7.15 6.84 3.27
N ALA A 191 -8.43 6.44 3.34
CA ALA A 191 -9.01 5.88 4.55
C ALA A 191 -8.43 4.49 4.91
N ALA A 192 -8.14 3.64 3.91
CA ALA A 192 -7.53 2.33 4.14
C ALA A 192 -6.06 2.46 4.60
N ARG A 193 -5.30 3.40 4.00
CA ARG A 193 -3.94 3.75 4.44
C ARG A 193 -3.91 4.18 5.90
N GLU A 194 -4.85 5.02 6.34
CA GLU A 194 -4.93 5.46 7.75
C GLU A 194 -5.17 4.30 8.73
N LYS A 195 -5.77 3.20 8.28
CA LYS A 195 -5.92 1.96 9.05
C LYS A 195 -4.69 1.04 8.99
N GLY A 196 -3.61 1.46 8.35
CA GLY A 196 -2.40 0.66 8.15
C GLY A 196 -2.56 -0.48 7.15
N VAL A 197 -3.60 -0.44 6.29
CA VAL A 197 -3.80 -1.41 5.22
C VAL A 197 -2.74 -1.22 4.14
N ASP A 198 -2.24 -2.33 3.61
CA ASP A 198 -1.42 -2.36 2.41
C ASP A 198 -2.28 -2.07 1.15
N VAL A 199 -2.14 -0.86 0.60
CA VAL A 199 -2.97 -0.34 -0.49
C VAL A 199 -2.13 -0.06 -1.73
N CYS A 200 -2.52 -0.65 -2.86
CA CYS A 200 -2.01 -0.31 -4.18
C CYS A 200 -3.10 0.39 -5.00
N LEU A 201 -2.93 1.68 -5.28
CA LEU A 201 -3.80 2.44 -6.20
C LEU A 201 -3.09 2.64 -7.53
N ILE A 202 -3.56 1.97 -8.58
CA ILE A 202 -2.91 1.94 -9.89
C ILE A 202 -3.90 2.31 -10.99
N ARG A 203 -3.44 3.08 -11.99
CA ARG A 203 -4.24 3.30 -13.20
C ARG A 203 -4.14 2.08 -14.10
N ALA A 204 -5.22 1.72 -14.78
CA ALA A 204 -5.23 0.60 -15.70
C ALA A 204 -4.06 0.64 -16.69
N GLY A 205 -3.78 1.79 -17.30
CA GLY A 205 -2.64 1.95 -18.22
C GLY A 205 -1.29 1.48 -17.64
N GLU A 206 -1.00 1.83 -16.39
CA GLU A 206 0.24 1.40 -15.71
C GLU A 206 0.21 -0.09 -15.37
N LEU A 207 -0.95 -0.61 -14.96
CA LEU A 207 -1.15 -2.04 -14.70
C LEU A 207 -0.89 -2.89 -15.95
N PHE A 208 -1.47 -2.51 -17.09
CA PHE A 208 -1.25 -3.23 -18.35
C PHE A 208 0.16 -3.01 -18.90
N GLY A 209 0.75 -1.83 -18.66
CA GLY A 209 2.17 -1.59 -18.90
C GLY A 209 3.03 -2.58 -18.11
N ALA A 210 2.72 -2.81 -16.83
CA ALA A 210 3.42 -3.79 -16.00
C ALA A 210 3.27 -5.22 -16.52
N PHE A 211 2.07 -5.62 -16.97
CA PHE A 211 1.86 -6.92 -17.61
C PHE A 211 2.69 -7.09 -18.88
N PHE A 212 2.73 -6.05 -19.72
CA PHE A 212 3.51 -6.07 -20.94
C PHE A 212 5.01 -6.20 -20.65
N ARG A 213 5.56 -5.37 -19.75
CA ARG A 213 6.97 -5.45 -19.34
C ARG A 213 7.31 -6.82 -18.74
N HIS A 214 6.45 -7.36 -17.88
CA HIS A 214 6.60 -8.72 -17.35
C HIS A 214 6.64 -9.77 -18.48
N ARG A 215 5.73 -9.67 -19.45
CA ARG A 215 5.69 -10.59 -20.61
C ARG A 215 6.93 -10.50 -21.51
N MET A 216 7.56 -9.33 -21.55
CA MET A 216 8.82 -9.06 -22.27
C MET A 216 10.06 -9.54 -21.49
N GLY A 217 9.89 -10.08 -20.29
CA GLY A 217 10.99 -10.61 -19.47
C GLY A 217 11.67 -9.57 -18.57
N GLU A 218 11.10 -8.38 -18.42
CA GLU A 218 11.58 -7.42 -17.41
C GLU A 218 11.26 -7.93 -16.00
N GLU A 219 12.08 -7.54 -15.02
CA GLU A 219 11.89 -7.88 -13.61
C GLU A 219 10.68 -7.12 -13.02
N MET A 220 9.49 -7.62 -13.35
CA MET A 220 8.19 -7.07 -12.95
C MET A 220 7.43 -8.15 -12.15
N PRO A 221 7.74 -8.34 -10.86
CA PRO A 221 7.14 -9.41 -10.06
C PRO A 221 5.67 -9.15 -9.77
N LEU A 222 4.76 -9.71 -10.57
CA LEU A 222 3.31 -9.43 -10.42
C LEU A 222 2.73 -9.87 -9.06
N SER A 223 3.46 -10.68 -8.27
CA SER A 223 3.08 -11.07 -6.91
C SER A 223 2.78 -9.88 -6.00
N PHE A 224 3.49 -8.75 -6.12
CA PHE A 224 3.19 -7.56 -5.30
C PHE A 224 1.78 -7.01 -5.56
N LEU A 225 1.28 -7.10 -6.80
CA LEU A 225 -0.09 -6.71 -7.16
C LEU A 225 -1.11 -7.80 -6.79
N GLN A 226 -0.71 -9.07 -6.83
CA GLN A 226 -1.56 -10.21 -6.45
C GLN A 226 -1.76 -10.28 -4.93
N ASP A 227 -0.71 -9.96 -4.16
CA ASP A 227 -0.69 -10.09 -2.69
C ASP A 227 -1.12 -8.84 -1.94
N ALA A 228 -1.21 -7.69 -2.63
CA ALA A 228 -1.67 -6.42 -2.05
C ALA A 228 -2.98 -6.63 -1.28
N GLN A 229 -3.05 -6.19 -0.02
CA GLN A 229 -4.27 -6.37 0.78
C GLN A 229 -5.49 -5.73 0.11
N LEU A 230 -5.30 -4.53 -0.46
CA LEU A 230 -6.30 -3.81 -1.25
C LEU A 230 -5.70 -3.30 -2.55
N LEU A 231 -6.21 -3.76 -3.68
CA LEU A 231 -5.86 -3.28 -5.02
C LEU A 231 -6.99 -2.41 -5.56
N LEU A 232 -6.66 -1.18 -5.94
CA LEU A 232 -7.58 -0.20 -6.51
C LEU A 232 -7.14 0.06 -7.95
N ILE A 233 -7.97 -0.33 -8.93
CA ILE A 233 -7.69 -0.16 -10.36
C ILE A 233 -8.55 0.99 -10.89
N ASP A 234 -7.92 2.10 -11.24
CA ASP A 234 -8.59 3.29 -11.76
C ASP A 234 -8.60 3.32 -13.29
N ASP A 235 -9.67 3.87 -13.87
CA ASP A 235 -9.87 4.01 -15.33
C ASP A 235 -9.66 2.71 -16.15
N LEU A 236 -10.18 1.57 -15.66
CA LEU A 236 -10.21 0.33 -16.43
C LEU A 236 -11.08 0.53 -17.68
N GLY A 237 -10.53 0.32 -18.88
CA GLY A 237 -11.29 0.48 -20.12
C GLY A 237 -10.64 1.32 -21.21
N THR A 238 -9.53 1.99 -20.93
CA THR A 238 -8.89 2.90 -21.90
C THR A 238 -7.55 2.38 -22.40
N GLU A 239 -7.04 1.30 -21.82
CA GLU A 239 -5.80 0.64 -22.22
C GLU A 239 -5.90 -0.02 -23.60
N PRO A 240 -4.76 -0.21 -24.30
CA PRO A 240 -4.72 -0.99 -25.52
C PRO A 240 -5.03 -2.48 -25.24
N MET A 241 -5.77 -3.10 -26.16
CA MET A 241 -6.00 -4.55 -26.14
C MET A 241 -4.83 -5.25 -26.84
N THR A 242 -3.87 -5.75 -26.06
CA THR A 242 -2.74 -6.54 -26.58
C THR A 242 -3.07 -8.02 -26.50
N GLN A 243 -3.00 -8.70 -27.64
CA GLN A 243 -3.33 -10.12 -27.76
C GLN A 243 -2.50 -10.97 -26.79
N ASN A 244 -3.15 -11.89 -26.09
CA ASN A 244 -2.55 -12.78 -25.09
C ASN A 244 -1.85 -12.08 -23.92
N VAL A 245 -2.08 -10.78 -23.71
CA VAL A 245 -1.54 -10.03 -22.57
C VAL A 245 -2.69 -9.45 -21.75
N THR A 246 -3.46 -8.54 -22.33
CA THR A 246 -4.48 -7.78 -21.58
C THR A 246 -5.48 -8.69 -20.87
N THR A 247 -6.14 -9.59 -21.60
CA THR A 247 -7.18 -10.46 -21.03
C THR A 247 -6.59 -11.56 -20.14
N GLU A 248 -5.49 -12.19 -20.53
CA GLU A 248 -4.93 -13.31 -19.77
C GLU A 248 -4.33 -12.87 -18.42
N TYR A 249 -3.54 -11.78 -18.40
CA TYR A 249 -2.94 -11.30 -17.15
C TYR A 249 -3.95 -10.62 -16.23
N LEU A 250 -4.93 -9.87 -16.77
CA LEU A 250 -6.00 -9.33 -15.94
C LEU A 250 -6.83 -10.47 -15.33
N PHE A 251 -7.13 -11.51 -16.11
CA PHE A 251 -7.83 -12.68 -15.61
C PHE A 251 -7.05 -13.36 -14.48
N ASP A 252 -5.76 -13.67 -14.69
CA ASP A 252 -4.91 -14.32 -13.67
C ASP A 252 -4.81 -13.47 -12.39
N LEU A 253 -4.61 -12.17 -12.53
CA LEU A 253 -4.58 -11.23 -11.40
C LEU A 253 -5.90 -11.28 -10.60
N LEU A 254 -7.04 -11.11 -11.25
CA LEU A 254 -8.34 -11.11 -10.57
C LEU A 254 -8.63 -12.48 -9.93
N ASN A 255 -8.30 -13.57 -10.62
CA ASN A 255 -8.55 -14.92 -10.14
C ASN A 255 -7.75 -15.24 -8.88
N ARG A 256 -6.43 -15.01 -8.91
CA ARG A 256 -5.56 -15.25 -7.75
C ARG A 256 -5.97 -14.41 -6.55
N ARG A 257 -6.37 -13.15 -6.79
CA ARG A 257 -6.83 -12.26 -5.73
C ARG A 257 -8.11 -12.78 -5.08
N ILE A 258 -9.08 -13.25 -5.87
CA ILE A 258 -10.31 -13.86 -5.37
C ILE A 258 -9.99 -15.12 -4.55
N GLU A 259 -9.18 -16.03 -5.08
CA GLU A 259 -8.79 -17.27 -4.42
C GLU A 259 -8.05 -17.03 -3.10
N ALA A 260 -7.22 -15.98 -3.03
CA ALA A 260 -6.50 -15.58 -1.83
C ALA A 260 -7.31 -14.68 -0.88
N GLY A 261 -8.58 -14.41 -1.17
CA GLY A 261 -9.44 -13.54 -0.36
C GLY A 261 -8.95 -12.08 -0.30
N ARG A 262 -8.28 -11.61 -1.35
CA ARG A 262 -7.75 -10.24 -1.47
C ARG A 262 -8.79 -9.29 -2.04
N HIS A 263 -8.81 -8.07 -1.51
CA HIS A 263 -9.84 -7.08 -1.83
C HIS A 263 -9.49 -6.31 -3.10
N THR A 264 -10.44 -6.18 -4.04
CA THR A 264 -10.22 -5.43 -5.30
C THR A 264 -11.33 -4.43 -5.55
N ALA A 265 -11.00 -3.16 -5.73
CA ALA A 265 -11.95 -2.16 -6.21
C ALA A 265 -11.55 -1.64 -7.59
N VAL A 266 -12.50 -1.57 -8.51
CA VAL A 266 -12.27 -1.18 -9.91
C VAL A 266 -13.17 -0.02 -10.26
N ALA A 267 -12.63 1.02 -10.90
CA ALA A 267 -13.41 2.06 -11.55
C ALA A 267 -13.32 1.90 -13.07
N THR A 268 -14.46 1.92 -13.76
CA THR A 268 -14.51 1.74 -15.21
C THR A 268 -15.55 2.65 -15.88
N ASN A 269 -15.20 3.12 -17.09
CA ASN A 269 -16.12 3.81 -17.99
C ASN A 269 -16.72 2.88 -19.06
N VAL A 270 -16.40 1.57 -19.02
CA VAL A 270 -16.83 0.61 -20.04
C VAL A 270 -18.30 0.22 -19.81
N GLU A 271 -19.11 0.38 -20.85
CA GLU A 271 -20.52 -0.03 -20.82
C GLU A 271 -20.73 -1.53 -21.11
N ASP A 272 -19.81 -2.18 -21.81
CA ASP A 272 -19.88 -3.62 -22.03
C ASP A 272 -18.53 -4.27 -21.72
N LEU A 273 -18.37 -4.67 -20.45
CA LEU A 273 -17.17 -5.35 -19.96
C LEU A 273 -16.99 -6.71 -20.64
N GLN A 274 -18.08 -7.41 -20.96
CA GLN A 274 -18.03 -8.70 -21.63
C GLN A 274 -17.55 -8.56 -23.07
N ALA A 275 -18.05 -7.57 -23.82
CA ALA A 275 -17.57 -7.31 -25.17
C ALA A 275 -16.10 -6.88 -25.20
N ARG A 276 -15.64 -6.11 -24.20
CA ARG A 276 -14.26 -5.63 -24.15
C ARG A 276 -13.26 -6.68 -23.67
N TYR A 277 -13.56 -7.38 -22.58
CA TYR A 277 -12.61 -8.26 -21.88
C TYR A 277 -12.99 -9.74 -21.92
N GLY A 278 -14.15 -10.07 -22.46
CA GLY A 278 -14.68 -11.43 -22.46
C GLY A 278 -15.46 -11.79 -21.20
N GLU A 279 -16.16 -12.91 -21.28
CA GLU A 279 -17.04 -13.44 -20.23
C GLU A 279 -16.29 -13.76 -18.93
N ARG A 280 -15.04 -14.25 -19.03
CA ARG A 280 -14.24 -14.67 -17.88
C ARG A 280 -13.88 -13.52 -16.93
N ILE A 281 -13.64 -12.32 -17.47
CA ILE A 281 -13.31 -11.12 -16.69
C ILE A 281 -14.58 -10.43 -16.21
N SER A 282 -15.56 -10.23 -17.11
CA SER A 282 -16.86 -9.64 -16.74
C SER A 282 -17.54 -10.42 -15.62
N SER A 283 -17.59 -11.76 -15.70
CA SER A 283 -18.15 -12.60 -14.63
C SER A 283 -17.49 -12.42 -13.26
N ARG A 284 -16.19 -12.10 -13.19
CA ARG A 284 -15.49 -11.83 -11.92
C ARG A 284 -15.83 -10.45 -11.37
N LEU A 285 -15.85 -9.45 -12.25
CA LEU A 285 -16.12 -8.05 -11.89
C LEU A 285 -17.60 -7.77 -11.61
N GLU A 286 -18.50 -8.54 -12.22
CA GLU A 286 -19.96 -8.37 -12.13
C GLU A 286 -20.64 -9.56 -11.40
N SER A 287 -19.85 -10.40 -10.72
CA SER A 287 -20.37 -11.47 -9.87
C SER A 287 -21.22 -10.94 -8.72
N ARG A 288 -22.06 -11.81 -8.13
CA ARG A 288 -22.81 -11.50 -6.90
C ARG A 288 -21.92 -11.21 -5.68
N GLU A 289 -20.67 -11.64 -5.74
CA GLU A 289 -19.64 -11.42 -4.72
C GLU A 289 -18.99 -10.03 -4.84
N CYS A 290 -19.25 -9.32 -5.94
CA CYS A 290 -18.83 -7.94 -6.16
C CYS A 290 -19.98 -6.96 -5.89
N ALA A 291 -19.72 -5.87 -5.16
CA ALA A 291 -20.64 -4.76 -5.09
C ALA A 291 -20.47 -3.86 -6.31
N VAL A 292 -21.38 -4.00 -7.27
CA VAL A 292 -21.48 -3.12 -8.44
C VAL A 292 -22.21 -1.84 -8.05
N LEU A 293 -21.51 -0.71 -8.16
CA LEU A 293 -21.98 0.64 -7.86
C LEU A 293 -22.09 1.43 -9.16
N MET A 294 -23.34 1.68 -9.58
CA MET A 294 -23.64 2.45 -10.78
C MET A 294 -23.73 3.94 -10.42
N LEU A 295 -22.85 4.74 -11.01
CA LEU A 295 -22.96 6.19 -11.04
C LEU A 295 -23.51 6.61 -12.40
N ASP A 296 -24.45 7.55 -12.40
CA ASP A 296 -25.06 8.09 -13.61
C ASP A 296 -25.37 9.58 -13.43
N GLY A 297 -25.52 10.30 -14.53
CA GLY A 297 -25.77 11.74 -14.58
C GLY A 297 -24.81 12.51 -15.48
N GLU A 298 -24.71 13.81 -15.25
CA GLU A 298 -23.90 14.72 -16.06
C GLU A 298 -22.44 14.77 -15.56
N ASP A 299 -21.51 15.02 -16.47
CA ASP A 299 -20.09 15.17 -16.15
C ASP A 299 -19.89 16.40 -15.25
N LEU A 300 -19.44 16.18 -14.01
CA LEU A 300 -19.21 17.22 -13.02
C LEU A 300 -18.08 18.18 -13.40
N ARG A 301 -17.18 17.77 -14.29
CA ARG A 301 -16.08 18.60 -14.80
C ARG A 301 -16.60 19.72 -15.70
N LEU A 302 -17.74 19.51 -16.35
CA LEU A 302 -18.38 20.48 -17.25
C LEU A 302 -19.23 21.51 -16.51
N ARG A 303 -19.58 21.26 -15.24
CA ARG A 303 -20.40 22.15 -14.41
C ARG A 303 -19.60 23.29 -13.74
N ARG A 304 -18.31 23.44 -14.08
CA ARG A 304 -17.50 24.59 -13.62
C ARG A 304 -17.74 25.81 -14.52
N ALA A 305 -18.68 26.65 -14.10
CA ALA A 305 -18.61 28.11 -14.18
C ALA A 305 -19.20 28.67 -12.87
#